data_AF-A0AAE1QT55-F1
#
_entry.id   AF-A0AAE1QT55-F1
#
_cell.length_a   1.000
_cell.length_b   1.000
_cell.length_c   1.000
_cell.angle_alpha   90.00
_cell.angle_beta   90.00
_cell.angle_gamma   90.00
#
_symmetry.space_group_name_H-M   'P 1'
#
loop_
_entity.id
_entity.type
_entity.pdbx_description
1 polymer ?
#
loop_
_entity_poly.entity_id
_entity_poly.type
_entity_poly.pdbx_seq_one_letter_code
_entity_poly.pdbx_strand_id
1 'polypeptide(L)'
;MAEPSQPCLPHLVMYRESPAEFFADNKNIAGFDNPGKCLYTTVRELVENALDSSESISELPVVEITIEEIGRSKFNSMIGLADHERRDEALYDDFETAKACEKRLAKEARVLEIQAKNAAVGKKVKDSAATKAAKGREASYYRVTCKVLRTMFSPYGS
;
A
#
# COMPACT_ATOMS: atom_id res chain seq x y z
N MET A 1 -30.05 44.26 -29.32
CA MET A 1 -29.16 44.27 -28.15
C MET A 1 -29.02 42.83 -27.71
N ALA A 2 -27.88 42.21 -28.02
CA ALA A 2 -27.61 40.82 -27.66
C ALA A 2 -26.90 40.80 -26.30
N GLU A 3 -27.52 40.15 -25.32
CA GLU A 3 -26.91 39.82 -24.02
C GLU A 3 -25.69 38.90 -24.27
N PRO A 4 -24.49 39.22 -23.76
CA PRO A 4 -23.35 38.32 -23.87
C PRO A 4 -23.53 37.13 -22.91
N SER A 5 -23.41 35.94 -23.47
CA SER A 5 -23.41 34.65 -22.78
C SER A 5 -22.44 34.63 -21.60
N GLN A 6 -22.96 34.45 -20.37
CA GLN A 6 -22.15 34.14 -19.21
C GLN A 6 -21.40 32.81 -19.43
N PRO A 7 -20.08 32.74 -19.23
CA PRO A 7 -19.37 31.47 -19.24
C PRO A 7 -19.77 30.67 -18.00
N CYS A 8 -20.37 29.50 -18.22
CA CYS A 8 -20.65 28.52 -17.17
C CYS A 8 -19.33 28.15 -16.48
N LEU A 9 -19.16 28.55 -15.21
CA LEU A 9 -18.05 28.11 -14.38
C LEU A 9 -18.00 26.57 -14.39
N PRO A 10 -16.81 25.95 -14.52
CA PRO A 10 -16.71 24.50 -14.47
C PRO A 10 -17.31 24.04 -13.15
N HIS A 11 -18.30 23.17 -13.26
CA HIS A 11 -18.99 22.54 -12.15
C HIS A 11 -17.93 22.09 -11.14
N LEU A 12 -17.92 22.69 -9.95
CA LEU A 12 -17.00 22.34 -8.88
C LEU A 12 -17.26 20.86 -8.58
N VAL A 13 -16.45 19.97 -9.16
CA VAL A 13 -16.58 18.54 -8.92
C VAL A 13 -16.23 18.36 -7.46
N MET A 14 -17.24 18.13 -6.62
CA MET A 14 -17.07 17.80 -5.22
C MET A 14 -16.36 16.46 -5.17
N TYR A 15 -15.05 16.50 -5.00
CA TYR A 15 -14.21 15.33 -4.86
C TYR A 15 -14.50 14.70 -3.50
N ARG A 16 -15.16 13.55 -3.53
CA ARG A 16 -15.57 12.80 -2.34
C ARG A 16 -14.64 11.60 -2.19
N GLU A 17 -13.57 11.78 -1.43
CA GLU A 17 -12.69 10.67 -1.07
C GLU A 17 -13.38 9.74 -0.06
N SER A 18 -13.01 8.46 -0.11
CA SER A 18 -13.33 7.56 0.98
C SER A 18 -12.52 7.94 2.23
N PRO A 19 -13.03 7.68 3.46
CA PRO A 19 -12.24 7.93 4.67
C PRO A 19 -10.88 7.23 4.64
N ALA A 20 -10.79 6.02 4.06
CA ALA A 20 -9.53 5.28 3.95
C ALA A 20 -8.51 5.96 3.03
N GLU A 21 -8.96 6.50 1.90
CA GLU A 21 -8.14 7.23 0.93
C GLU A 21 -7.59 8.52 1.54
N PHE A 22 -8.43 9.26 2.27
CA PHE A 22 -8.03 10.45 3.00
C PHE A 22 -6.90 10.17 4.02
N PHE A 23 -6.99 9.07 4.79
CA PHE A 23 -5.95 8.70 5.76
C PHE A 23 -4.68 8.14 5.12
N ALA A 24 -4.78 7.52 3.93
CA ALA A 24 -3.61 7.03 3.19
C ALA A 24 -2.74 8.19 2.70
N ASP A 25 -3.38 9.26 2.23
CA ASP A 25 -2.70 10.45 1.72
C ASP A 25 -2.26 11.40 2.85
N ASN A 26 -2.97 11.40 3.98
CA ASN A 26 -2.70 12.28 5.12
C ASN A 26 -2.29 11.51 6.39
N LYS A 27 -1.21 10.71 6.30
CA LYS A 27 -0.71 9.87 7.41
C LYS A 27 -0.37 10.66 8.68
N ASN A 28 0.04 11.91 8.53
CA ASN A 28 0.34 12.81 9.65
C ASN A 28 -0.88 13.18 10.49
N ILE A 29 -2.07 13.28 9.87
CA ILE A 29 -3.31 13.66 10.57
C ILE A 29 -3.71 12.58 11.57
N ALA A 30 -3.51 11.31 11.23
CA ALA A 30 -3.80 10.18 12.11
C ALA A 30 -2.61 9.79 13.03
N GLY A 31 -1.52 10.58 13.03
CA GLY A 31 -0.35 10.32 13.87
C GLY A 31 0.49 9.12 13.42
N PHE A 32 0.41 8.76 12.13
CA PHE A 32 1.19 7.69 11.49
C PHE A 32 2.40 8.19 10.67
N ASP A 33 2.90 9.39 10.99
CA ASP A 33 4.04 10.04 10.33
C ASP A 33 5.40 9.48 10.75
N ASN A 34 5.54 9.15 12.05
CA ASN A 34 6.78 8.64 12.63
C ASN A 34 6.55 7.23 13.21
N PRO A 35 7.35 6.20 12.86
CA PRO A 35 7.14 4.83 13.33
C PRO A 35 6.99 4.69 14.85
N GLY A 36 7.72 5.48 15.64
CA GLY A 36 7.57 5.48 17.10
C GLY A 36 6.22 6.04 17.56
N LYS A 37 5.75 7.11 16.92
CA LYS A 37 4.43 7.70 17.18
C LYS A 37 3.31 6.78 16.70
N CYS A 38 3.47 6.16 15.52
CA CYS A 38 2.54 5.16 15.00
C CYS A 38 2.28 4.05 16.02
N LEU A 39 3.35 3.48 16.57
CA LEU A 39 3.27 2.37 17.52
C LEU A 39 2.58 2.82 18.82
N TYR A 40 2.98 3.97 19.36
CA TYR A 40 2.37 4.53 20.56
C TYR A 40 0.88 4.79 20.38
N THR A 41 0.50 5.49 19.30
CA THR A 41 -0.91 5.78 18.98
C THR A 41 -1.69 4.48 18.85
N THR A 42 -1.17 3.49 18.12
CA THR A 42 -1.83 2.18 17.94
C THR A 42 -2.10 1.49 19.27
N VAL A 43 -1.10 1.45 20.16
CA VAL A 43 -1.25 0.82 21.48
C VAL A 43 -2.26 1.59 22.33
N ARG A 44 -2.20 2.93 22.34
CA ARG A 44 -3.12 3.78 23.09
C ARG A 44 -4.57 3.53 22.68
N GLU A 45 -4.88 3.59 21.39
CA GLU A 45 -6.23 3.36 20.86
C GLU A 45 -6.74 1.94 21.20
N LEU A 46 -5.88 0.92 21.10
CA LEU A 46 -6.26 -0.45 21.45
C LEU A 46 -6.58 -0.63 22.94
N VAL A 47 -5.84 0.07 23.81
CA VAL A 47 -6.09 0.05 25.27
C VAL A 47 -7.36 0.81 25.61
N GLU A 48 -7.55 2.01 25.03
CA GLU A 48 -8.78 2.81 25.21
C GLU A 48 -10.01 2.00 24.80
N ASN A 49 -9.98 1.39 23.60
CA ASN A 49 -11.06 0.52 23.14
C ASN A 49 -11.33 -0.69 24.05
N ALA A 50 -10.28 -1.28 24.63
CA ALA A 50 -10.40 -2.40 25.56
C ALA A 50 -11.05 -1.99 26.89
N LEU A 51 -10.70 -0.82 27.41
CA LEU A 51 -11.26 -0.27 28.64
C LEU A 51 -12.72 0.14 28.44
N ASP A 52 -13.03 0.85 27.36
CA ASP A 52 -14.40 1.27 27.02
C ASP A 52 -15.33 0.05 26.86
N SER A 53 -14.83 -1.01 26.21
CA SER A 53 -15.58 -2.27 26.06
C SER A 53 -15.86 -2.92 27.42
N SER A 54 -14.91 -2.84 28.35
CA SER A 54 -15.04 -3.45 29.69
C SER A 54 -15.95 -2.65 30.62
N GLU A 55 -15.91 -1.31 30.51
CA GLU A 55 -16.84 -0.42 31.21
C GLU A 55 -18.30 -0.68 30.77
N SER A 56 -18.52 -0.87 29.47
CA SER A 56 -19.86 -1.14 28.92
C SER A 56 -20.54 -2.39 29.47
N ILE A 57 -19.74 -3.36 29.95
CA ILE A 57 -20.22 -4.61 30.57
C ILE A 57 -20.05 -4.63 32.09
N SER A 58 -19.51 -3.55 32.69
CA SER A 58 -19.27 -3.42 34.14
C SER A 58 -18.44 -4.56 34.76
N GLU A 59 -17.52 -5.17 33.99
CA GLU A 59 -16.56 -6.16 34.49
C GLU A 59 -15.18 -5.51 34.68
N LEU A 60 -14.41 -5.98 35.68
CA LEU A 60 -13.05 -5.51 35.92
C LEU A 60 -12.12 -5.98 34.79
N PRO A 61 -11.54 -5.07 33.99
CA PRO A 61 -10.69 -5.44 32.87
C PRO A 61 -9.34 -5.98 33.35
N VAL A 62 -8.90 -7.08 32.76
CA VAL A 62 -7.49 -7.46 32.74
C VAL A 62 -7.01 -7.41 31.30
N VAL A 63 -6.22 -6.39 30.96
CA VAL A 63 -5.75 -6.17 29.59
C VAL A 63 -4.31 -6.67 29.45
N GLU A 64 -4.09 -7.60 28.53
CA GLU A 64 -2.77 -8.08 28.13
C GLU A 64 -2.40 -7.50 26.75
N ILE A 65 -1.30 -6.76 26.70
CA ILE A 65 -0.75 -6.20 25.45
C ILE A 65 0.53 -6.92 25.09
N THR A 66 0.61 -7.44 23.86
CA THR A 66 1.82 -8.06 23.31
C THR A 66 2.27 -7.31 22.06
N ILE A 67 3.54 -6.90 22.02
CA ILE A 67 4.17 -6.26 20.86
C ILE A 67 5.28 -7.18 20.36
N GLU A 68 5.19 -7.59 19.10
CA GLU A 68 6.17 -8.46 18.45
C GLU A 68 6.72 -7.79 17.21
N GLU A 69 8.05 -7.71 17.09
CA GLU A 69 8.67 -7.35 15.82
C GLU A 69 8.55 -8.52 14.84
N ILE A 70 8.11 -8.22 13.62
CA ILE A 70 7.89 -9.20 12.56
C ILE A 70 8.68 -8.80 11.32
N GLY A 71 9.14 -9.80 10.57
CA GLY A 71 9.77 -9.56 9.28
C GLY A 71 8.74 -9.19 8.20
N ARG A 72 9.20 -8.49 7.16
CA ARG A 72 8.38 -8.07 6.01
C ARG A 72 7.60 -9.21 5.36
N SER A 73 8.20 -10.40 5.24
CA SER A 73 7.53 -11.58 4.66
C SER A 73 6.32 -12.02 5.50
N LYS A 74 6.46 -12.06 6.83
CA LYS A 74 5.35 -12.40 7.74
C LYS A 74 4.25 -11.34 7.71
N PHE A 75 4.63 -10.06 7.62
CA PHE A 75 3.67 -8.95 7.46
C PHE A 75 2.86 -9.10 6.17
N ASN A 76 3.51 -9.27 5.01
CA ASN A 76 2.84 -9.44 3.71
C ASN A 76 1.88 -10.62 3.70
N SER A 77 2.26 -11.74 4.31
CA SER A 77 1.40 -12.92 4.42
C SER A 77 0.17 -12.65 5.30
N MET A 78 0.30 -11.90 6.39
CA MET A 78 -0.83 -11.58 7.29
C MET A 78 -1.84 -10.60 6.68
N ILE A 79 -1.38 -9.65 5.88
CA ILE A 79 -2.26 -8.67 5.21
C ILE A 79 -2.90 -9.20 3.92
N GLY A 80 -2.65 -10.47 3.56
CA GLY A 80 -3.17 -11.06 2.32
C GLY A 80 -2.51 -10.54 1.04
N LEU A 81 -1.43 -9.76 1.14
CA LEU A 81 -0.50 -9.49 0.03
C LEU A 81 0.45 -10.68 -0.14
N ALA A 82 -0.10 -11.89 -0.20
CA ALA A 82 0.58 -12.91 -0.98
C ALA A 82 0.69 -12.31 -2.39
N ASP A 83 1.86 -12.38 -3.01
CA ASP A 83 2.00 -12.09 -4.42
C ASP A 83 0.96 -12.94 -5.14
N HIS A 84 -0.21 -12.37 -5.43
CA HIS A 84 -1.13 -12.93 -6.37
C HIS A 84 -0.35 -12.87 -7.67
N GLU A 85 0.35 -13.97 -7.97
CA GLU A 85 0.75 -14.29 -9.32
C GLU A 85 -0.52 -14.07 -10.14
N ARG A 86 -0.54 -12.99 -10.92
CA ARG A 86 -1.69 -12.62 -11.76
C ARG A 86 -1.97 -13.86 -12.60
N ARG A 87 -2.98 -14.64 -12.22
CA ARG A 87 -3.09 -16.00 -12.76
C ARG A 87 -3.61 -16.07 -14.17
N ASP A 88 -4.04 -14.94 -14.75
CA ASP A 88 -4.49 -14.90 -16.12
C ASP A 88 -3.94 -13.66 -16.83
N GLU A 89 -2.73 -13.77 -17.36
CA GLU A 89 -2.16 -12.83 -18.33
C GLU A 89 -3.11 -12.61 -19.53
N ALA A 90 -3.90 -13.65 -19.87
CA ALA A 90 -4.88 -13.65 -20.96
C ALA A 90 -6.11 -12.76 -20.73
N LEU A 91 -6.36 -12.27 -19.50
CA LEU A 91 -7.49 -11.36 -19.23
C LEU A 91 -7.11 -9.88 -19.43
N TYR A 92 -5.81 -9.58 -19.52
CA TYR A 92 -5.25 -8.27 -19.82
C TYR A 92 -4.55 -8.26 -21.18
N ASP A 93 -5.09 -9.01 -22.15
CA ASP A 93 -4.95 -8.57 -23.53
C ASP A 93 -5.68 -7.23 -23.59
N ASP A 94 -4.92 -6.16 -23.34
CA ASP A 94 -5.17 -4.89 -23.98
C ASP A 94 -5.53 -5.22 -25.42
N PHE A 95 -6.68 -4.74 -25.87
CA PHE A 95 -7.05 -4.83 -27.26
C PHE A 95 -5.97 -4.04 -28.01
N GLU A 96 -4.81 -4.66 -28.31
CA GLU A 96 -3.86 -4.19 -29.28
C GLU A 96 -4.68 -4.22 -30.56
N THR A 97 -5.32 -3.10 -30.86
CA THR A 97 -5.87 -2.86 -32.19
C THR A 97 -4.78 -3.26 -33.17
N ALA A 98 -5.12 -3.98 -34.25
CA ALA A 98 -4.12 -4.51 -35.19
C ALA A 98 -3.04 -3.48 -35.61
N LYS A 99 -3.41 -2.20 -35.58
CA LYS A 99 -2.55 -1.02 -35.79
C LYS A 99 -1.42 -0.84 -34.77
N ALA A 100 -1.61 -1.19 -33.49
CA ALA A 100 -0.60 -1.16 -32.44
C ALA A 100 0.45 -2.27 -32.63
N CYS A 101 -0.02 -3.49 -32.94
CA CYS A 101 0.84 -4.64 -33.25
C CYS A 101 1.68 -4.39 -34.52
N GLU A 102 1.07 -3.86 -35.58
CA GLU A 102 1.77 -3.50 -36.82
C GLU A 102 2.84 -2.42 -36.58
N LYS A 103 2.53 -1.40 -35.77
CA LYS A 103 3.48 -0.34 -35.42
C LYS A 103 4.66 -0.87 -34.61
N ARG A 104 4.44 -1.84 -33.72
CA ARG A 104 5.50 -2.46 -32.92
C ARG A 104 6.40 -3.32 -33.80
N LEU A 105 5.81 -4.15 -34.67
CA LEU A 105 6.55 -5.00 -35.60
C LEU A 105 7.41 -4.17 -36.58
N ALA A 106 6.86 -3.05 -37.09
CA ALA A 106 7.61 -2.13 -37.94
C ALA A 106 8.77 -1.43 -37.20
N LYS A 107 8.58 -1.13 -35.90
CA LYS A 107 9.63 -0.54 -35.06
C LYS A 107 10.74 -1.55 -34.75
N GLU A 108 10.38 -2.80 -34.45
CA GLU A 108 11.33 -3.90 -34.20
C GLU A 108 12.12 -4.24 -35.48
N ALA A 109 11.47 -4.32 -36.63
CA ALA A 109 12.14 -4.52 -37.92
C ALA A 109 13.17 -3.41 -38.22
N ARG A 110 12.81 -2.13 -37.97
CA ARG A 110 13.75 -1.01 -38.12
C ARG A 110 14.92 -1.09 -37.15
N VAL A 111 14.68 -1.48 -35.90
CA VAL A 111 15.75 -1.61 -34.89
C VAL A 111 16.71 -2.74 -35.25
N LEU A 112 16.20 -3.87 -35.74
CA LEU A 112 17.02 -5.00 -36.21
C LEU A 112 17.82 -4.62 -37.46
N GLU A 113 17.24 -3.87 -38.38
CA GLU A 113 17.95 -3.37 -39.56
C GLU A 113 19.08 -2.40 -39.17
N ILE A 114 18.83 -1.49 -38.22
CA ILE A 114 19.83 -0.58 -37.66
C ILE A 114 20.92 -1.37 -36.91
N GLN A 115 20.55 -2.38 -36.12
CA GLN A 115 21.51 -3.24 -35.42
C GLN A 115 22.36 -4.06 -36.40
N ALA A 116 21.79 -4.60 -37.48
CA ALA A 116 22.52 -5.33 -38.51
C ALA A 116 23.52 -4.41 -39.25
N LYS A 117 23.11 -3.18 -39.57
CA LYS A 117 24.00 -2.17 -40.15
C LYS A 117 25.11 -1.74 -39.19
N ASN A 118 24.81 -1.61 -37.90
CA ASN A 118 25.79 -1.25 -36.88
C ASN A 118 26.76 -2.41 -36.56
N ALA A 119 26.29 -3.65 -36.63
CA ALA A 119 27.12 -4.85 -36.48
C ALA A 119 28.12 -5.01 -37.64
N ALA A 120 27.74 -4.62 -38.86
CA ALA A 120 28.64 -4.58 -40.01
C ALA A 120 29.75 -3.52 -39.90
N VAL A 121 29.58 -2.50 -39.03
CA VAL A 121 30.55 -1.40 -38.82
C VAL A 121 31.49 -1.65 -37.61
N GLY A 122 31.39 -2.80 -36.94
CA GLY A 122 32.46 -3.31 -36.06
C GLY A 122 32.76 -2.49 -34.79
N LYS A 123 31.82 -1.72 -34.25
CA LYS A 123 32.02 -0.96 -32.99
C LYS A 123 31.39 -1.69 -31.79
N LYS A 124 32.21 -2.41 -31.01
CA LYS A 124 31.79 -3.06 -29.75
C LYS A 124 31.41 -2.00 -28.71
N VAL A 125 30.13 -1.93 -28.32
CA VAL A 125 29.67 -1.22 -27.12
C VAL A 125 29.48 -2.25 -26.01
N LYS A 126 30.11 -1.96 -24.87
CA LYS A 126 30.11 -2.74 -23.63
C LYS A 126 28.93 -2.27 -22.78
N ASP A 127 27.97 -3.15 -22.51
CA ASP A 127 26.91 -2.93 -21.53
C ASP A 127 26.98 -3.96 -20.42
N SER A 128 27.04 -3.47 -19.18
CA SER A 128 26.10 -3.89 -18.14
C SER A 128 26.34 -3.04 -16.90
N ALA A 129 25.48 -2.03 -16.74
CA ALA A 129 25.27 -1.31 -15.50
C ALA A 129 24.65 -2.24 -14.46
N ALA A 130 25.28 -2.35 -13.29
CA ALA A 130 24.66 -2.89 -12.09
C ALA A 130 24.36 -1.72 -11.16
N THR A 131 23.11 -1.25 -11.15
CA THR A 131 22.66 -0.18 -10.26
C THR A 131 22.47 -0.78 -8.85
N LYS A 132 23.36 -0.43 -7.92
CA LYS A 132 23.23 -0.74 -6.49
C LYS A 132 21.96 -0.09 -5.94
N ALA A 133 21.02 -0.90 -5.45
CA ALA A 133 19.88 -0.43 -4.68
C ALA A 133 20.38 0.18 -3.36
N ALA A 134 19.93 1.41 -3.09
CA ALA A 134 20.26 2.18 -1.91
C ALA A 134 19.78 1.48 -0.64
N LYS A 135 20.66 1.40 0.36
CA LYS A 135 20.40 0.87 1.70
C LYS A 135 19.52 1.86 2.48
N GLY A 136 18.24 1.89 2.17
CA GLY A 136 17.21 2.56 2.98
C GLY A 136 17.06 1.84 4.32
N ARG A 137 16.85 2.62 5.39
CA ARG A 137 16.57 2.11 6.74
C ARG A 137 15.47 1.05 6.64
N GLU A 138 15.78 -0.18 7.01
CA GLU A 138 14.87 -1.31 6.89
C GLU A 138 13.60 -1.00 7.69
N ALA A 139 12.43 -1.08 7.05
CA ALA A 139 11.17 -0.82 7.72
C ALA A 139 10.92 -1.94 8.74
N SER A 140 10.89 -1.60 10.03
CA SER A 140 10.46 -2.52 11.09
C SER A 140 8.93 -2.62 11.09
N TYR A 141 8.42 -3.84 11.16
CA TYR A 141 7.00 -4.12 11.25
C TYR A 141 6.69 -4.68 12.63
N TYR A 142 5.59 -4.25 13.23
CA TYR A 142 5.18 -4.71 14.56
C TYR A 142 3.78 -5.29 14.52
N ARG A 143 3.59 -6.45 15.16
CA ARG A 143 2.28 -7.00 15.47
C ARG A 143 1.93 -6.61 16.89
N VAL A 144 0.87 -5.82 17.04
CA VAL A 144 0.31 -5.45 18.35
C VAL A 144 -0.94 -6.30 18.57
N THR A 145 -0.98 -7.04 19.66
CA THR A 145 -2.13 -7.84 20.08
C THR A 145 -2.64 -7.31 21.41
N CYS A 146 -3.94 -7.04 21.49
CA CYS A 146 -4.64 -6.65 22.71
C CYS A 146 -5.64 -7.74 23.08
N LYS A 147 -5.54 -8.29 24.29
CA LYS A 147 -6.48 -9.28 24.82
C LYS A 147 -7.11 -8.73 26.09
N VAL A 148 -8.45 -8.77 26.13
CA VAL A 148 -9.20 -8.53 27.36
C VAL A 148 -9.49 -9.89 28.00
N LEU A 149 -8.83 -10.17 29.11
CA LEU A 149 -9.00 -11.39 29.87
C LEU A 149 -10.17 -11.21 30.84
N ARG A 150 -11.07 -12.20 30.84
CA ARG A 150 -12.13 -12.26 31.83
C ARG A 150 -11.55 -12.66 33.18
N THR A 151 -11.74 -11.84 34.19
CA THR A 151 -11.48 -12.24 35.57
C THR A 151 -12.54 -13.24 36.00
N MET A 152 -12.17 -14.51 36.13
CA MET A 152 -12.95 -15.50 36.90
C MET A 152 -12.76 -15.18 38.38
N PHE A 153 -13.29 -14.03 38.83
CA PHE A 153 -13.32 -13.71 40.25
C PHE A 153 -14.45 -14.54 40.87
N SER A 154 -14.10 -15.66 41.50
CA SER A 154 -15.03 -16.34 42.42
C SER A 154 -15.29 -15.36 43.58
N PRO A 155 -16.52 -14.86 43.80
CA PRO A 155 -16.81 -13.98 44.92
C PRO A 155 -16.71 -14.70 46.29
N TYR A 156 -16.46 -16.01 46.30
CA TYR A 156 -16.21 -16.81 47.50
C TYR A 156 -14.84 -17.47 47.38
N GLY A 157 -13.81 -16.81 47.89
CA GLY A 157 -12.54 -17.41 48.26
C GLY A 157 -12.60 -17.86 49.72
N SER A 158 -12.16 -19.09 49.96
CA SER A 158 -12.06 -19.81 51.25
C SER A 158 -11.29 -19.07 52.33
#